data_AF-A0A7H4PB62-F1
#
_entry.id   AF-A0A7H4PB62-F1
#
_cell.length_a   1.000
_cell.length_b   1.000
_cell.length_c   1.000
_cell.angle_alpha   90.00
_cell.angle_beta   90.00
_cell.angle_gamma   90.00
#
_symmetry.space_group_name_H-M   'P 1'
#
loop_
_entity.id
_entity.type
_entity.pdbx_description
1 polymer ?
#
loop_
_entity_poly.entity_id
_entity_poly.type
_entity_poly.pdbx_seq_one_letter_code
_entity_poly.pdbx_strand_id
1 'polypeptide(L)'
;MITDAIRDEKVLKFKVDYNDVRPHFKAIESEQDEKKLSAAENRQALLHPIRIKEISQYILNNFRQKTHRLHAGAKGFNAMFAVSSVDAAKLYYESFKDLQKDSDKPLKIATIFSFVANEEQDAVGDILDESFDVSAMNSSAKEFLSAAIADYNALFKTNFSVESNGFQNYYRDLAKQVKAKEIDLLIVVGMFLTGFDAPTLNTLFVDKTCATTV
;
A
#
# COMPACT_ATOMS: atom_id res chain seq x y z
N MET A 1 -0.87 20.95 -17.25
CA MET A 1 0.56 20.52 -17.23
C MET A 1 0.80 19.00 -17.26
N ILE A 2 -0.20 18.12 -17.09
CA ILE A 2 -0.03 16.66 -17.33
C ILE A 2 -0.39 16.26 -18.77
N THR A 3 -1.33 16.97 -19.38
CA THR A 3 -1.84 16.70 -20.74
C THR A 3 -0.76 16.78 -21.82
N ASP A 4 0.19 17.71 -21.69
CA ASP A 4 1.26 17.90 -22.67
C ASP A 4 2.33 16.80 -22.57
N ALA A 5 2.62 16.30 -21.37
CA ALA A 5 3.59 15.21 -21.15
C ALA A 5 3.07 13.85 -21.64
N ILE A 6 1.76 13.64 -21.63
CA ILE A 6 1.11 12.46 -22.21
C ILE A 6 1.14 12.53 -23.76
N ARG A 7 1.03 13.72 -24.33
CA ARG A 7 1.12 13.93 -25.79
C ARG A 7 2.53 13.71 -26.34
N ASP A 8 3.54 14.00 -25.51
CA ASP A 8 4.97 13.81 -25.81
C ASP A 8 5.49 12.38 -25.51
N GLU A 9 4.61 11.41 -25.19
CA GLU A 9 4.95 10.03 -24.80
C GLU A 9 5.91 9.90 -23.59
N LYS A 10 6.17 11.00 -22.86
CA LYS A 10 7.05 11.00 -21.69
C LYS A 10 6.42 10.35 -20.46
N VAL A 11 5.08 10.25 -20.43
CA VAL A 11 4.32 9.67 -19.31
C VAL A 11 3.28 8.69 -19.87
N LEU A 12 3.20 7.50 -19.27
CA LEU A 12 2.22 6.48 -19.65
C LEU A 12 0.80 6.93 -19.28
N LYS A 13 -0.18 6.56 -20.10
CA LYS A 13 -1.61 6.81 -19.82
C LYS A 13 -2.06 6.00 -18.61
N PHE A 14 -2.83 6.62 -17.73
CA PHE A 14 -3.42 5.94 -16.58
C PHE A 14 -4.63 5.10 -17.02
N LYS A 15 -4.71 3.86 -16.54
CA LYS A 15 -5.92 3.03 -16.60
C LYS A 15 -6.49 2.93 -15.19
N VAL A 16 -7.53 3.72 -14.92
CA VAL A 16 -8.25 3.68 -13.65
C VAL A 16 -9.42 2.72 -13.79
N ASP A 17 -9.33 1.56 -13.14
CA ASP A 17 -10.42 0.58 -13.05
C ASP A 17 -10.99 0.61 -11.63
N TYR A 18 -12.28 0.95 -11.47
CA TYR A 18 -12.99 0.80 -10.20
C TYR A 18 -13.52 -0.63 -10.09
N ASN A 19 -13.04 -1.38 -9.09
CA ASN A 19 -13.45 -2.77 -8.88
C ASN A 19 -14.73 -2.84 -8.04
N ASP A 20 -15.88 -2.54 -8.65
CA ASP A 20 -17.23 -2.53 -8.05
C ASP A 20 -17.83 -3.95 -7.92
N VAL A 21 -17.05 -4.90 -7.38
CA VAL A 21 -17.47 -6.31 -7.25
C VAL A 21 -18.21 -6.61 -5.94
N ARG A 22 -18.55 -5.58 -5.13
CA ARG A 22 -19.00 -5.76 -3.74
C ARG A 22 -20.31 -5.03 -3.43
N PRO A 23 -21.47 -5.63 -3.74
CA PRO A 23 -22.78 -5.00 -3.51
C PRO A 23 -23.08 -4.68 -2.03
N HIS A 24 -22.49 -5.41 -1.08
CA HIS A 24 -22.70 -5.18 0.36
C HIS A 24 -22.00 -3.91 0.89
N PHE A 25 -20.86 -3.52 0.32
CA PHE A 25 -20.09 -2.36 0.77
C PHE A 25 -20.21 -1.16 -0.19
N LYS A 26 -20.90 -1.34 -1.32
CA LYS A 26 -21.09 -0.34 -2.37
C LYS A 26 -21.63 1.00 -1.86
N ALA A 27 -22.55 0.98 -0.90
CA ALA A 27 -23.13 2.20 -0.33
C ALA A 27 -22.09 3.05 0.42
N ILE A 28 -21.10 2.40 1.03
CA ILE A 28 -20.03 3.07 1.79
C ILE A 28 -18.88 3.45 0.83
N GLU A 29 -18.56 2.61 -0.15
CA GLU A 29 -17.51 2.87 -1.15
C GLU A 29 -17.89 3.97 -2.16
N SER A 30 -19.20 4.23 -2.33
CA SER A 30 -19.71 5.32 -3.18
C SER A 30 -20.07 6.59 -2.39
N GLU A 31 -19.89 6.57 -1.06
CA GLU A 31 -20.21 7.72 -0.21
C GLU A 31 -19.21 8.84 -0.47
N GLN A 32 -19.71 10.04 -0.73
CA GLN A 32 -18.90 11.24 -1.00
C GLN A 32 -18.83 12.16 0.23
N ASP A 33 -19.65 11.90 1.25
CA ASP A 33 -19.68 12.70 2.47
C ASP A 33 -18.48 12.36 3.37
N GLU A 34 -17.56 13.32 3.48
CA GLU A 34 -16.31 13.22 4.25
C GLU A 34 -16.53 12.83 5.72
N LYS A 35 -17.59 13.34 6.36
CA LYS A 35 -17.88 13.04 7.76
C LYS A 35 -18.36 11.61 7.96
N LYS A 36 -19.04 11.05 6.97
CA LYS A 36 -19.47 9.66 7.01
C LYS A 36 -18.35 8.70 6.62
N LEU A 37 -17.46 9.13 5.72
CA LEU A 37 -16.27 8.36 5.36
C LEU A 37 -15.32 8.20 6.55
N SER A 38 -15.01 9.27 7.28
CA SER A 38 -14.21 9.18 8.50
C SER A 38 -14.91 8.37 9.60
N ALA A 39 -16.22 8.53 9.76
CA ALA A 39 -17.00 7.68 10.67
C ALA A 39 -17.09 6.21 10.23
N ALA A 40 -16.87 5.91 8.95
CA ALA A 40 -16.86 4.58 8.37
C ALA A 40 -15.49 3.89 8.43
N GLU A 41 -14.43 4.56 8.91
CA GLU A 41 -13.11 3.98 9.18
C GLU A 41 -13.09 3.09 10.44
N ASN A 42 -14.17 2.34 10.64
CA ASN A 42 -14.37 1.45 11.78
C ASN A 42 -14.41 -0.02 11.32
N ARG A 43 -14.10 -0.94 12.24
CA ARG A 43 -14.09 -2.41 12.02
C ARG A 43 -15.42 -3.00 11.55
N GLN A 44 -16.50 -2.23 11.60
CA GLN A 44 -17.83 -2.62 11.14
C GLN A 44 -18.13 -2.19 9.69
N ALA A 45 -17.33 -1.29 9.11
CA ALA A 45 -17.53 -0.72 7.78
C ALA A 45 -16.30 -0.97 6.89
N LEU A 46 -15.39 0.00 6.77
CA LEU A 46 -14.24 -0.08 5.85
C LEU A 46 -13.19 -1.10 6.29
N LEU A 47 -13.05 -1.32 7.60
CA LEU A 47 -12.09 -2.28 8.17
C LEU A 47 -12.72 -3.65 8.48
N HIS A 48 -13.87 -3.96 7.87
CA HIS A 48 -14.56 -5.23 8.11
C HIS A 48 -13.70 -6.42 7.64
N PRO A 49 -13.50 -7.47 8.45
CA PRO A 49 -12.56 -8.55 8.13
C PRO A 49 -12.91 -9.30 6.84
N ILE A 50 -14.20 -9.45 6.52
CA ILE A 50 -14.64 -10.05 5.25
C ILE A 50 -14.20 -9.17 4.07
N ARG A 51 -14.36 -7.84 4.19
CA ARG A 51 -13.98 -6.88 3.14
C ARG A 51 -12.49 -6.93 2.86
N ILE A 52 -11.67 -6.89 3.91
CA ILE A 52 -10.20 -7.00 3.83
C ILE A 52 -9.80 -8.31 3.16
N LYS A 53 -10.39 -9.44 3.59
CA LYS A 53 -10.11 -10.76 3.02
C LYS A 53 -10.44 -10.84 1.54
N GLU A 54 -11.61 -10.34 1.14
CA GLU A 54 -12.04 -10.32 -0.27
C GLU A 54 -11.11 -9.46 -1.13
N ILE A 55 -10.74 -8.26 -0.66
CA ILE A 55 -9.78 -7.39 -1.36
C ILE A 55 -8.42 -8.08 -1.48
N SER A 56 -7.88 -8.61 -0.38
CA SER A 56 -6.61 -9.32 -0.38
C SER A 56 -6.63 -10.49 -1.36
N GLN A 57 -7.70 -11.29 -1.35
CA GLN A 57 -7.84 -12.43 -2.25
C GLN A 57 -7.96 -12.00 -3.72
N TYR A 58 -8.70 -10.92 -4.00
CA TYR A 58 -8.76 -10.32 -5.33
C TYR A 58 -7.38 -9.85 -5.81
N ILE A 59 -6.63 -9.15 -4.95
CA ILE A 59 -5.28 -8.68 -5.28
C ILE A 59 -4.38 -9.88 -5.57
N LEU A 60 -4.34 -10.90 -4.72
CA LEU A 60 -3.51 -12.09 -4.94
C LEU A 60 -3.83 -12.81 -6.26
N ASN A 61 -5.12 -12.96 -6.58
CA ASN A 61 -5.57 -13.64 -7.80
C ASN A 61 -5.25 -12.83 -9.07
N ASN A 62 -5.41 -11.51 -9.03
CA ASN A 62 -5.24 -10.65 -10.20
C ASN A 62 -3.83 -10.07 -10.34
N PHE A 63 -2.99 -10.17 -9.31
CA PHE A 63 -1.65 -9.60 -9.28
C PHE A 63 -0.87 -10.00 -10.54
N ARG A 64 -0.76 -11.30 -10.82
CA ARG A 64 0.03 -11.78 -11.98
C ARG A 64 -0.52 -11.33 -13.32
N GLN A 65 -1.84 -11.18 -13.44
CA GLN A 65 -2.47 -10.70 -14.65
C GLN A 65 -2.16 -9.21 -14.87
N LYS A 66 -2.33 -8.39 -13.83
CA LYS A 66 -2.08 -6.94 -13.88
C LYS A 66 -0.60 -6.61 -14.02
N THR A 67 0.29 -7.42 -13.45
CA THR A 67 1.75 -7.22 -13.56
C THR A 67 2.40 -7.94 -14.74
N HIS A 68 1.61 -8.49 -15.68
CA HIS A 68 2.11 -9.22 -16.85
C HIS A 68 3.05 -10.40 -16.53
N ARG A 69 2.85 -11.08 -15.39
CA ARG A 69 3.64 -12.23 -14.93
C ARG A 69 3.02 -13.59 -15.28
N LEU A 70 1.97 -13.62 -16.11
CA LEU A 70 1.30 -14.86 -16.51
C LEU A 70 2.16 -15.74 -17.43
N HIS A 71 3.11 -15.16 -18.16
CA HIS A 71 3.96 -15.90 -19.09
C HIS A 71 5.26 -16.33 -18.39
N ALA A 72 5.62 -17.60 -18.54
CA ALA A 72 6.90 -18.13 -18.05
C ALA A 72 8.06 -17.39 -18.73
N GLY A 73 8.89 -16.69 -17.95
CA GLY A 73 10.02 -15.88 -18.45
C GLY A 73 9.76 -14.38 -18.57
N ALA A 74 8.52 -13.91 -18.36
CA ALA A 74 8.25 -12.49 -18.27
C ALA A 74 8.82 -11.92 -16.96
N LYS A 75 9.78 -10.97 -17.05
CA LYS A 75 10.29 -10.23 -15.88
C LYS A 75 9.20 -9.48 -15.13
N GLY A 76 8.04 -9.25 -15.76
CA GLY A 76 6.86 -8.62 -15.18
C GLY A 76 7.11 -7.24 -14.59
N PHE A 77 6.11 -6.76 -13.86
CA PHE A 77 6.15 -5.53 -13.07
C PHE A 77 5.84 -5.84 -11.59
N ASN A 78 5.97 -4.86 -10.71
CA ASN A 78 5.44 -4.93 -9.35
C ASN A 78 4.27 -3.97 -9.15
N ALA A 79 3.64 -4.07 -7.99
CA ALA A 79 2.52 -3.24 -7.63
C ALA A 79 2.74 -2.55 -6.27
N MET A 80 2.05 -1.44 -6.09
CA MET A 80 1.92 -0.77 -4.81
C MET A 80 0.46 -0.80 -4.39
N PHE A 81 0.22 -0.81 -3.08
CA PHE A 81 -1.09 -0.78 -2.48
C PHE A 81 -1.17 0.36 -1.47
N ALA A 82 -1.93 1.39 -1.83
CA ALA A 82 -2.19 2.54 -0.99
C ALA A 82 -3.44 2.28 -0.14
N VAL A 83 -3.31 2.39 1.18
CA VAL A 83 -4.41 2.17 2.14
C VAL A 83 -4.72 3.47 2.90
N SER A 84 -5.91 3.57 3.49
CA SER A 84 -6.34 4.79 4.18
C SER A 84 -5.58 5.05 5.48
N SER A 85 -5.32 4.01 6.29
CA SER A 85 -4.76 4.14 7.63
C SER A 85 -3.74 3.05 7.97
N VAL A 86 -2.95 3.29 9.03
CA VAL A 86 -1.99 2.31 9.57
C VAL A 86 -2.69 1.03 10.03
N ASP A 87 -3.88 1.14 10.62
CA ASP A 87 -4.63 -0.03 11.06
C ASP A 87 -5.17 -0.86 9.88
N ALA A 88 -5.54 -0.20 8.76
CA ALA A 88 -5.83 -0.91 7.52
C ALA A 88 -4.59 -1.67 7.02
N ALA A 89 -3.42 -1.02 7.02
CA ALA A 89 -2.17 -1.64 6.57
C ALA A 89 -1.85 -2.93 7.35
N LYS A 90 -2.04 -2.90 8.68
CA LYS A 90 -1.87 -4.06 9.56
C LYS A 90 -2.80 -5.21 9.16
N LEU A 91 -4.11 -4.93 9.07
CA LEU A 91 -5.12 -5.92 8.74
C LEU A 91 -4.87 -6.54 7.36
N TYR A 92 -4.49 -5.72 6.38
CA TYR A 92 -4.14 -6.20 5.05
C TYR A 92 -2.91 -7.08 5.06
N TYR A 93 -1.84 -6.68 5.74
CA TYR A 93 -0.61 -7.46 5.81
C TYR A 93 -0.84 -8.82 6.47
N GLU A 94 -1.59 -8.87 7.58
CA GLU A 94 -1.97 -10.12 8.25
C GLU A 94 -2.83 -11.00 7.34
N SER A 95 -3.86 -10.42 6.71
CA SER A 95 -4.73 -11.12 5.76
C SER A 95 -3.92 -11.71 4.59
N PHE A 96 -2.97 -10.97 4.04
CA PHE A 96 -2.09 -11.49 3.00
C PHE A 96 -1.17 -12.60 3.50
N LYS A 97 -0.66 -12.50 4.72
CA LYS A 97 0.18 -13.54 5.33
C LYS A 97 -0.63 -14.83 5.52
N ASP A 98 -1.86 -14.71 6.00
CA ASP A 98 -2.76 -15.84 6.21
C ASP A 98 -3.19 -16.51 4.90
N LEU A 99 -3.62 -15.73 3.89
CA LEU A 99 -4.06 -16.26 2.60
C LEU A 99 -2.93 -16.90 1.79
N GLN A 100 -1.67 -16.57 2.10
CA GLN A 100 -0.50 -17.12 1.39
C GLN A 100 0.12 -18.33 2.07
N LYS A 101 -0.32 -18.72 3.27
CA LYS A 101 0.20 -19.92 3.97
C LYS A 101 0.10 -21.19 3.13
N ASP A 102 -0.98 -21.32 2.37
CA ASP A 102 -1.27 -22.47 1.52
C ASP A 102 -0.96 -22.22 0.04
N SER A 103 -0.26 -21.13 -0.30
CA SER A 103 0.04 -20.77 -1.69
C SER A 103 1.36 -21.36 -2.17
N ASP A 104 1.34 -22.09 -3.28
CA ASP A 104 2.53 -22.70 -3.91
C ASP A 104 3.57 -21.66 -4.38
N LYS A 105 3.16 -20.40 -4.56
CA LYS A 105 3.99 -19.33 -5.09
C LYS A 105 3.64 -18.01 -4.38
N PRO A 106 4.13 -17.83 -3.14
CA PRO A 106 3.87 -16.63 -2.35
C PRO A 106 4.52 -15.41 -3.00
N LEU A 107 3.82 -14.28 -2.92
CA LEU A 107 4.32 -12.96 -3.27
C LEU A 107 5.15 -12.39 -2.12
N LYS A 108 6.23 -11.70 -2.46
CA LYS A 108 7.03 -10.97 -1.48
C LYS A 108 6.35 -9.63 -1.18
N ILE A 109 5.73 -9.55 -0.01
CA ILE A 109 4.98 -8.37 0.43
C ILE A 109 5.77 -7.64 1.51
N ALA A 110 5.94 -6.33 1.33
CA ALA A 110 6.52 -5.47 2.33
C ALA A 110 5.54 -4.35 2.70
N THR A 111 5.72 -3.78 3.88
CA THR A 111 4.94 -2.65 4.35
C THR A 111 5.86 -1.61 4.97
N ILE A 112 5.47 -0.35 4.80
CA ILE A 112 6.15 0.79 5.39
C ILE A 112 5.14 1.89 5.64
N PHE A 113 5.23 2.48 6.82
CA PHE A 113 4.46 3.62 7.26
C PHE A 113 5.21 4.27 8.41
N SER A 114 5.12 5.59 8.54
CA SER A 114 5.45 6.29 9.78
C SER A 114 4.20 6.92 10.39
N PHE A 115 4.38 7.57 11.53
CA PHE A 115 3.30 8.22 12.25
C PHE A 115 3.26 9.70 11.91
N VAL A 116 2.07 10.19 11.60
CA VAL A 116 1.78 11.62 11.55
C VAL A 116 1.01 11.95 12.84
N ALA A 117 1.62 12.73 13.73
CA ALA A 117 1.02 13.07 15.03
C ALA A 117 -0.25 13.93 14.95
N ASN A 118 -0.62 14.37 13.74
CA ASN A 118 -1.82 15.15 13.46
C ASN A 118 -2.70 14.42 12.43
N GLU A 119 -3.27 13.26 12.78
CA GLU A 119 -4.39 12.70 12.02
C GLU A 119 -5.66 13.59 12.12
N GLU A 120 -5.70 14.58 13.03
CA GLU A 120 -6.90 15.40 13.28
C GLU A 120 -6.95 16.78 12.59
N GLN A 121 -5.92 17.23 11.88
CA GLN A 121 -5.95 18.54 11.23
C GLN A 121 -5.05 18.54 9.99
N ASP A 122 -5.67 18.46 8.81
CA ASP A 122 -5.58 19.46 7.73
C ASP A 122 -5.83 18.84 6.34
N ALA A 123 -6.75 19.49 5.60
CA ALA A 123 -6.99 19.42 4.17
C ALA A 123 -6.99 18.04 3.48
N VAL A 124 -8.21 17.56 3.19
CA VAL A 124 -8.51 16.47 2.24
C VAL A 124 -7.86 16.79 0.87
N GLY A 125 -6.69 16.21 0.59
CA GLY A 125 -6.00 16.35 -0.70
C GLY A 125 -4.48 16.36 -0.66
N ASP A 126 -3.85 16.69 0.46
CA ASP A 126 -2.38 16.65 0.58
C ASP A 126 -1.90 15.31 1.16
N ILE A 127 -0.90 14.73 0.51
CA ILE A 127 -0.16 13.61 1.08
C ILE A 127 0.78 14.20 2.12
N LEU A 128 0.42 14.03 3.39
CA LEU A 128 1.21 14.53 4.53
C LEU A 128 2.65 14.00 4.47
N ASP A 129 3.62 14.89 4.62
CA ASP A 129 5.04 14.55 4.64
C ASP A 129 5.34 13.73 5.91
N GLU A 130 5.45 12.42 5.74
CA GLU A 130 5.61 11.45 6.82
C GLU A 130 7.00 11.59 7.46
N SER A 131 7.07 12.03 8.73
CA SER A 131 8.33 12.14 9.47
C SER A 131 8.98 10.77 9.67
N PHE A 132 10.31 10.68 9.63
CA PHE A 132 11.05 9.45 9.96
C PHE A 132 11.06 9.12 11.46
N ASP A 133 10.39 9.94 12.29
CA ASP A 133 10.31 9.73 13.71
C ASP A 133 9.23 8.71 14.09
N VAL A 134 9.68 7.47 14.26
CA VAL A 134 8.88 6.33 14.74
C VAL A 134 8.68 6.33 16.26
N SER A 135 9.22 7.30 17.00
CA SER A 135 9.02 7.41 18.45
C SER A 135 7.62 7.89 18.83
N ALA A 136 6.96 8.63 17.94
CA ALA A 136 5.59 9.11 18.11
C ALA A 136 4.52 8.03 17.86
N MET A 137 4.91 6.83 17.40
CA MET A 137 3.98 5.74 17.15
C MET A 137 3.39 5.15 18.43
N ASN A 138 2.10 4.79 18.37
CA ASN A 138 1.47 3.94 19.37
C ASN A 138 2.19 2.56 19.47
N SER A 139 2.29 2.00 20.67
CA SER A 139 3.04 0.77 20.96
C SER A 139 2.67 -0.38 20.03
N SER A 140 1.38 -0.58 19.75
CA SER A 140 0.90 -1.62 18.83
C SER A 140 1.39 -1.42 17.38
N ALA A 141 1.46 -0.17 16.90
CA ALA A 141 1.96 0.12 15.56
C ALA A 141 3.47 -0.14 15.45
N LYS A 142 4.22 0.23 16.48
CA LYS A 142 5.66 -0.01 16.56
C LYS A 142 6.00 -1.50 16.64
N GLU A 143 5.26 -2.27 17.42
CA GLU A 143 5.40 -3.73 17.50
C GLU A 143 5.16 -4.39 16.14
N PHE A 144 4.09 -3.99 15.46
CA PHE A 144 3.79 -4.49 14.12
C PHE A 144 4.89 -4.11 13.11
N LEU A 145 5.36 -2.87 13.11
CA LEU A 145 6.43 -2.43 12.22
C LEU A 145 7.73 -3.20 12.50
N SER A 146 8.05 -3.45 13.77
CA SER A 146 9.19 -4.26 14.16
C SER A 146 9.06 -5.71 13.66
N ALA A 147 7.87 -6.29 13.73
CA ALA A 147 7.61 -7.63 13.20
C ALA A 147 7.75 -7.66 11.67
N ALA A 148 7.21 -6.67 10.95
CA ALA A 148 7.33 -6.57 9.51
C ALA A 148 8.79 -6.38 9.05
N ILE A 149 9.58 -5.57 9.76
CA ILE A 149 11.02 -5.39 9.51
C ILE A 149 11.78 -6.68 9.83
N ALA A 150 11.40 -7.41 10.87
CA ALA A 150 12.01 -8.71 11.18
C ALA A 150 11.75 -9.75 10.07
N ASP A 151 10.51 -9.81 9.57
CA ASP A 151 10.14 -10.66 8.42
C ASP A 151 10.97 -10.25 7.18
N TYR A 152 11.13 -8.96 6.92
CA TYR A 152 11.97 -8.44 5.85
C TYR A 152 13.44 -8.84 6.02
N ASN A 153 13.98 -8.68 7.22
CA ASN A 153 15.35 -9.05 7.57
C ASN A 153 15.59 -10.54 7.35
N ALA A 154 14.63 -11.40 7.66
CA ALA A 154 14.71 -12.83 7.39
C ALA A 154 14.74 -13.14 5.88
N LEU A 155 13.96 -12.41 5.08
CA LEU A 155 13.88 -12.58 3.62
C LEU A 155 15.15 -12.09 2.90
N PHE A 156 15.66 -10.91 3.27
CA PHE A 156 16.76 -10.24 2.59
C PHE A 156 18.11 -10.43 3.29
N LYS A 157 18.14 -11.14 4.41
CA LYS A 157 19.33 -11.30 5.27
C LYS A 157 19.94 -9.97 5.68
N THR A 158 19.09 -9.02 6.03
CA THR A 158 19.46 -7.68 6.52
C THR A 158 19.32 -7.59 8.04
N ASN A 159 19.75 -6.49 8.64
CA ASN A 159 19.64 -6.26 10.09
C ASN A 159 19.17 -4.83 10.38
N PHE A 160 17.99 -4.48 9.86
CA PHE A 160 17.37 -3.19 10.11
C PHE A 160 16.59 -3.16 11.43
N SER A 161 16.47 -1.98 12.03
CA SER A 161 15.74 -1.75 13.28
C SER A 161 14.70 -0.66 13.12
N VAL A 162 13.73 -0.61 14.06
CA VAL A 162 12.74 0.46 14.21
C VAL A 162 13.31 1.71 14.92
N GLU A 163 14.62 1.88 14.93
CA GLU A 163 15.26 3.12 15.42
C GLU A 163 15.46 4.08 14.25
N SER A 164 15.54 5.39 14.47
CA SER A 164 15.56 6.40 13.40
C SER A 164 16.61 6.11 12.31
N ASN A 165 17.83 5.72 12.70
CA ASN A 165 18.89 5.35 11.74
C ASN A 165 18.62 4.01 11.04
N GLY A 166 18.06 3.03 11.75
CA GLY A 166 17.69 1.73 11.19
C GLY A 166 16.55 1.85 10.18
N PHE A 167 15.54 2.64 10.52
CA PHE A 167 14.36 2.90 9.71
C PHE A 167 14.70 3.66 8.43
N GLN A 168 15.59 4.66 8.49
CA GLN A 168 16.06 5.36 7.29
C GLN A 168 16.82 4.42 6.33
N ASN A 169 17.65 3.52 6.88
CA ASN A 169 18.35 2.52 6.09
C ASN A 169 17.38 1.49 5.48
N TYR A 170 16.37 1.06 6.25
CA TYR A 170 15.28 0.22 5.77
C TYR A 170 14.52 0.88 4.61
N TYR A 171 14.10 2.14 4.76
CA TYR A 171 13.43 2.90 3.70
C TYR A 171 14.24 2.93 2.40
N ARG A 172 15.54 3.22 2.51
CA ARG A 172 16.43 3.29 1.34
C ARG A 172 16.61 1.92 0.67
N ASP A 173 16.78 0.86 1.46
CA ASP A 173 16.91 -0.49 0.93
C ASP A 173 15.61 -0.96 0.29
N LEU A 174 14.47 -0.71 0.95
CA LEU A 174 13.14 -1.02 0.47
C LEU A 174 12.88 -0.36 -0.90
N ALA A 175 13.16 0.94 -1.02
CA ALA A 175 13.07 1.67 -2.29
C ALA A 175 13.90 1.00 -3.39
N LYS A 176 15.11 0.53 -3.05
CA LYS A 176 16.01 -0.16 -3.98
C LYS A 176 15.46 -1.55 -4.36
N GLN A 177 14.94 -2.33 -3.41
CA GLN A 177 14.38 -3.66 -3.67
C GLN A 177 13.10 -3.59 -4.50
N VAL A 178 12.24 -2.58 -4.26
CA VAL A 178 11.06 -2.31 -5.12
C VAL A 178 11.51 -1.99 -6.53
N LYS A 179 12.51 -1.12 -6.73
CA LYS A 179 13.05 -0.84 -8.08
C LYS A 179 13.66 -2.08 -8.73
N ALA A 180 14.36 -2.90 -7.95
CA ALA A 180 14.95 -4.16 -8.38
C ALA A 180 13.92 -5.28 -8.66
N LYS A 181 12.63 -5.06 -8.36
CA LYS A 181 11.54 -6.05 -8.46
C LYS A 181 11.67 -7.24 -7.52
N GLU A 182 12.46 -7.10 -6.46
CA GLU A 182 12.55 -8.11 -5.42
C GLU A 182 11.32 -8.09 -4.50
N ILE A 183 10.62 -6.95 -4.44
CA ILE A 183 9.35 -6.82 -3.74
C ILE A 183 8.23 -6.75 -4.77
N ASP A 184 7.25 -7.62 -4.59
CA ASP A 184 6.14 -7.79 -5.50
C ASP A 184 5.02 -6.80 -5.19
N LEU A 185 4.67 -6.69 -3.91
CA LEU A 185 3.63 -5.78 -3.43
C LEU A 185 4.17 -4.95 -2.27
N LEU A 186 4.08 -3.63 -2.39
CA LEU A 186 4.39 -2.70 -1.31
C LEU A 186 3.10 -2.08 -0.76
N ILE A 187 2.83 -2.24 0.54
CA ILE A 187 1.71 -1.61 1.23
C ILE A 187 2.18 -0.28 1.85
N VAL A 188 1.50 0.81 1.50
CA VAL A 188 1.83 2.18 1.93
C VAL A 188 0.58 2.94 2.39
N VAL A 189 0.75 3.92 3.28
CA VAL A 189 -0.33 4.82 3.74
C VAL A 189 -0.22 6.19 3.05
N GLY A 190 0.91 6.88 3.21
CA GLY A 190 1.26 8.13 2.51
C GLY A 190 2.67 8.13 1.91
N MET A 191 3.61 7.38 2.49
CA MET A 191 4.96 7.22 1.95
C MET A 191 4.98 6.65 0.53
N PHE A 192 5.95 7.11 -0.29
CA PHE A 192 6.16 6.72 -1.69
C PHE A 192 5.08 7.13 -2.70
N LEU A 193 4.04 7.87 -2.28
CA LEU A 193 3.01 8.38 -3.21
C LEU A 193 3.46 9.65 -3.96
N THR A 194 4.46 10.37 -3.45
CA THR A 194 5.11 11.52 -4.10
C THR A 194 6.60 11.25 -4.31
N GLY A 195 7.14 11.61 -5.49
CA GLY A 195 8.58 11.55 -5.78
C GLY A 195 9.22 10.16 -5.93
N PHE A 196 8.47 9.06 -5.77
CA PHE A 196 8.99 7.72 -6.00
C PHE A 196 8.91 7.30 -7.47
N ASP A 197 10.05 7.37 -8.16
CA ASP A 197 10.16 6.90 -9.54
C ASP A 197 10.66 5.44 -9.60
N ALA A 198 9.76 4.52 -9.95
CA ALA A 198 10.07 3.13 -10.24
C ALA A 198 9.55 2.75 -11.64
N PRO A 199 10.40 2.69 -12.68
CA PRO A 199 9.98 2.34 -14.05
C PRO A 199 9.45 0.90 -14.15
N THR A 200 9.65 0.13 -13.09
CA THR A 200 9.26 -1.27 -12.95
C THR A 200 7.93 -1.48 -12.24
N LEU A 201 7.29 -0.40 -11.79
CA LEU A 201 5.99 -0.37 -11.15
C LEU A 201 4.93 0.03 -12.16
N ASN A 202 3.93 -0.82 -12.35
CA ASN A 202 2.86 -0.57 -13.33
C ASN A 202 1.46 -0.49 -12.72
N THR A 203 1.26 -1.08 -11.53
CA THR A 203 -0.06 -1.25 -10.92
C THR A 203 -0.09 -0.57 -9.57
N LEU A 204 -1.05 0.32 -9.37
CA LEU A 204 -1.36 0.91 -8.07
C LEU A 204 -2.76 0.44 -7.67
N PHE A 205 -2.84 -0.34 -6.60
CA PHE A 205 -4.09 -0.65 -5.92
C PHE A 205 -4.35 0.47 -4.92
N VAL A 206 -5.60 0.96 -4.84
CA VAL A 206 -5.97 2.04 -3.95
C VAL A 206 -7.20 1.61 -3.15
N ASP A 207 -7.05 1.57 -1.83
CA ASP A 207 -8.13 1.44 -0.84
C ASP A 207 -8.10 2.65 0.10
N LYS A 208 -8.07 3.84 -0.50
CA LYS A 208 -8.09 5.13 0.18
C LYS A 208 -8.99 6.07 -0.60
N THR A 209 -9.73 6.91 0.10
CA THR A 209 -10.46 8.01 -0.51
C THR A 209 -9.44 9.07 -0.95
N CYS A 210 -9.02 9.02 -2.21
CA CYS A 210 -8.28 10.12 -2.80
C CYS A 210 -9.27 11.25 -3.11
N ALA A 211 -9.06 12.41 -2.49
CA ALA A 211 -9.79 13.62 -2.82
C ALA A 211 -9.66 13.89 -4.32
N THR A 212 -10.76 13.76 -5.05
CA THR A 212 -10.82 14.28 -6.41
C THR A 212 -11.18 15.75 -6.29
N THR A 213 -10.19 16.59 -5.99
CA THR A 213 -10.36 18.04 -6.13
C THR A 213 -10.38 18.32 -7.62
N VAL A 214 -11.59 18.48 -8.17
CA VAL A 214 -11.84 18.92 -9.55
C VAL A 214 -11.51 20.40 -9.68
#